data_AF-A0A7I7MHZ2-F1
#
_entry.id   AF-A0A7I7MHZ2-F1
#
_cell.length_a   1.000
_cell.length_b   1.000
_cell.length_c   1.000
_cell.angle_alpha   90.00
_cell.angle_beta   90.00
_cell.angle_gamma   90.00
#
_symmetry.space_group_name_H-M   'P 1'
#
loop_
_entity.id
_entity.type
_entity.pdbx_description
1 polymer ?
#
loop_
_entity_poly.entity_id
_entity_poly.type
_entity_poly.pdbx_seq_one_letter_code
_entity_poly.pdbx_strand_id
1 'polypeptide(L)' 'MTAAHNIDLPAVFAERLTTCHPDVLRELLSTFIHTLMGAEADALCGAGYGERSAERTNSRNG' A
#
# COMPACT_ATOMS: atom_id res chain seq x y z
N MET A 1 -17.52 8.57 31.75
CA MET A 1 -16.84 7.27 31.67
C MET A 1 -17.01 6.71 30.27
N THR A 2 -16.13 7.05 29.32
CA THR A 2 -16.12 6.45 27.98
C THR A 2 -15.23 5.21 28.02
N ALA A 3 -15.85 4.03 28.04
CA ALA A 3 -15.13 2.77 27.95
C ALA A 3 -14.48 2.65 26.56
N ALA A 4 -13.16 2.44 26.52
CA ALA A 4 -12.45 2.16 25.28
C ALA A 4 -12.95 0.82 24.75
N HIS A 5 -13.72 0.85 23.65
CA HIS A 5 -14.12 -0.36 22.97
C HIS A 5 -12.89 -0.92 22.26
N ASN A 6 -12.36 -2.04 22.77
CA ASN A 6 -11.26 -2.73 22.10
C ASN A 6 -11.84 -3.44 20.87
N ILE A 7 -11.81 -2.76 19.72
CA ILE A 7 -12.30 -3.32 18.47
C ILE A 7 -11.30 -4.38 18.02
N ASP A 8 -11.77 -5.62 17.90
CA ASP A 8 -11.01 -6.71 17.28
C ASP A 8 -10.93 -6.48 15.76
N LEU A 9 -9.96 -5.65 15.37
CA LEU A 9 -9.72 -5.26 13.98
C LEU A 9 -9.60 -6.47 13.04
N PRO A 10 -8.79 -7.50 13.36
CA PRO A 10 -8.70 -8.70 12.52
C PRO A 10 -10.04 -9.39 12.26
N ALA A 11 -10.90 -9.53 13.28
CA ALA A 11 -12.21 -10.15 13.12
C ALA A 11 -13.15 -9.29 12.25
N VAL A 12 -13.17 -7.97 12.48
CA VAL A 12 -13.97 -7.03 11.68
C VAL A 12 -13.49 -6.99 10.23
N PHE A 13 -12.17 -7.03 10.00
CA PHE A 13 -11.60 -7.10 8.66
C PHE A 13 -11.95 -8.41 7.97
N ALA A 14 -11.82 -9.56 8.64
CA ALA A 14 -12.18 -10.84 8.07
C ALA A 14 -13.66 -10.87 7.65
N GLU A 15 -14.56 -10.43 8.53
CA GLU A 15 -16.00 -10.33 8.24
C GLU A 15 -16.26 -9.45 7.02
N ARG A 16 -15.66 -8.26 6.97
CA ARG A 16 -15.79 -7.31 5.86
C ARG A 16 -15.18 -7.83 4.57
N LEU A 17 -14.08 -8.58 4.62
CA LEU A 17 -13.51 -9.23 3.43
C LEU A 17 -14.38 -10.38 2.92
N THR A 18 -15.09 -11.10 3.81
CA THR A 18 -16.06 -12.13 3.42
C THR A 18 -17.41 -11.58 2.95
N THR A 19 -17.82 -10.40 3.42
CA THR A 19 -19.14 -9.79 3.10
C THR A 19 -19.07 -8.67 2.05
N CYS A 20 -17.93 -7.99 1.90
CA CYS A 20 -17.73 -7.00 0.85
C CYS A 20 -17.34 -7.67 -0.47
N HIS A 21 -17.80 -7.04 -1.55
CA HIS A 21 -17.70 -7.45 -2.94
C HIS A 21 -16.33 -8.06 -3.31
N PRO A 22 -16.26 -9.06 -4.22
CA PRO A 22 -15.02 -9.72 -4.66
C PRO A 22 -13.86 -8.80 -5.10
N ASP A 23 -14.12 -7.50 -5.26
CA ASP A 23 -13.16 -6.50 -5.72
C ASP A 23 -12.33 -5.87 -4.60
N VAL A 24 -12.72 -5.97 -3.32
CA VAL A 24 -11.95 -5.37 -2.22
C VAL A 24 -10.59 -6.05 -2.04
N LEU A 25 -10.55 -7.39 -2.03
CA LEU A 25 -9.28 -8.12 -1.96
C LEU A 25 -8.40 -7.85 -3.19
N ARG A 26 -9.02 -7.71 -4.37
CA ARG A 26 -8.33 -7.37 -5.61
C ARG A 26 -7.70 -5.98 -5.53
N GLU A 27 -8.42 -5.01 -4.98
CA GLU A 27 -7.94 -3.64 -4.80
C GLU A 27 -6.79 -3.60 -3.78
N LEU A 28 -6.96 -4.23 -2.62
CA LEU A 28 -5.90 -4.31 -1.60
C LEU A 28 -4.64 -4.99 -2.14
N LEU A 29 -4.79 -6.09 -2.87
CA LEU A 29 -3.67 -6.77 -3.52
C LEU A 29 -3.01 -5.87 -4.56
N SER A 30 -3.80 -5.19 -5.40
CA SER A 30 -3.30 -4.24 -6.40
C SER A 30 -2.51 -3.10 -5.75
N THR A 31 -3.03 -2.51 -4.68
CA THR A 31 -2.33 -1.49 -3.90
C THR A 31 -1.01 -2.01 -3.34
N PHE A 32 -1.01 -3.22 -2.78
CA PHE A 32 0.19 -3.84 -2.24
C PHE A 32 1.25 -4.10 -3.31
N ILE A 33 0.83 -4.61 -4.47
CA ILE A 33 1.73 -4.82 -5.61
C ILE A 33 2.32 -3.49 -6.10
N HIS A 34 1.50 -2.45 -6.27
CA HIS A 34 1.97 -1.13 -6.70
C HIS A 34 2.93 -0.49 -5.70
N THR A 35 2.73 -0.69 -4.39
CA THR A 35 3.65 -0.17 -3.38
C THR A 35 5.01 -0.86 -3.42
N LEU A 36 5.03 -2.19 -3.57
CA LEU A 36 6.29 -2.95 -3.70
C LEU A 36 7.04 -2.57 -4.99
N MET A 37 6.37 -2.55 -6.13
CA MET A 37 6.98 -2.14 -7.40
C MET A 37 7.47 -0.68 -7.35
N GLY A 38 6.73 0.21 -6.70
CA GLY A 38 7.15 1.58 -6.48
C GLY A 38 8.43 1.68 -5.66
N ALA A 39 8.53 0.94 -4.56
CA ALA A 39 9.71 0.91 -3.71
C ALA A 39 10.94 0.34 -4.45
N GLU A 40 10.76 -0.71 -5.25
CA GLU A 40 11.82 -1.25 -6.10
C GLU A 40 12.28 -0.22 -7.15
N ALA A 41 11.35 0.47 -7.80
CA ALA A 41 11.69 1.51 -8.76
C ALA A 41 12.43 2.70 -8.11
N ASP A 42 12.07 3.07 -6.89
CA ASP A 42 12.76 4.12 -6.14
C ASP A 42 14.19 3.70 -5.80
N ALA A 43 14.38 2.44 -5.36
CA ALA A 43 15.70 1.88 -5.10
C ALA A 43 16.58 1.83 -6.37
N LEU A 44 16.01 1.40 -7.50
CA LEU A 44 16.70 1.36 -8.79
C LEU A 44 17.04 2.75 -9.34
N CYS A 45 16.17 3.74 -9.11
CA CYS A 45 16.43 5.11 -9.53
C CYS A 45 17.42 5.84 -8.61
N GLY A 46 17.61 5.33 -7.38
CA GLY A 46 18.37 6.01 -6.33
C GLY A 46 17.64 7.19 -5.69
N ALA A 47 16.33 7.34 -5.94
CA ALA A 47 15.52 8.45 -5.46
C ALA A 47 14.02 8.16 -5.65
N GLY A 48 13.18 8.69 -4.75
CA GLY A 48 11.71 8.56 -4.80
C GLY A 48 11.09 9.19 -6.05
N TYR A 49 9.87 8.81 -6.42
CA TYR A 49 9.21 9.40 -7.60
C TYR A 49 9.04 10.93 -7.48
N GLY A 50 9.59 11.68 -8.44
CA GLY A 50 9.56 13.16 -8.46
C GLY A 50 10.50 13.83 -7.45
N GLU A 51 11.23 13.05 -6.65
CA GLU A 51 12.16 13.57 -5.66
C GLU A 51 13.44 14.10 -6.32
N ARG A 52 13.90 15.27 -5.87
CA ARG A 52 15.23 15.77 -6.22
C ARG A 52 16.25 15.16 -5.25
N SER A 53 17.15 14.34 -5.77
CA SER A 53 18.25 13.75 -5.01
C SER A 53 19.50 13.72 -5.91
N ALA A 54 20.67 13.85 -5.28
CA ALA A 54 21.96 13.80 -5.98
C ALA A 54 22.35 12.36 -6.34
N GLU A 55 21.77 11.39 -5.65
CA GLU A 55 21.93 9.94 -5.82
C GLU A 55 21.08 9.40 -6.98
N ARG A 56 20.19 10.22 -7.56
CA ARG A 56 19.38 9.84 -8.71
C ARG A 56 20.26 9.54 -9.92
N THR A 57 20.20 8.30 -10.38
CA THR A 57 20.91 7.84 -11.59
C THR A 57 19.97 7.45 -12.73
N ASN A 58 18.68 7.30 -12.44
CA ASN A 58 17.64 6.96 -13.43
C ASN A 58 16.30 7.66 -13.14
N SER A 59 15.38 7.60 -14.10
CA SER A 59 14.02 8.15 -14.01
C SER A 59 13.00 7.20 -14.62
N ARG A 60 11.82 7.12 -14.01
CA ARG A 60 10.67 6.38 -14.57
C ARG A 60 10.21 7.03 -15.88
N ASN A 61 9.82 6.22 -16.85
CA ASN A 61 9.46 6.66 -18.21
C ASN A 61 7.97 6.48 -18.57
N GLY A 62 7.11 6.18 -17.60
CA GLY A 62 5.68 5.91 -17.82
C GLY A 62 5.44 4.45 -18.13
#